data_AF-A0A9D8M4J5-F1
#
_entry.id   AF-A0A9D8M4J5-F1
#
_cell.length_a   1.000
_cell.length_b   1.000
_cell.length_c   1.000
_cell.angle_alpha   90.00
_cell.angle_beta   90.00
_cell.angle_gamma   90.00
#
_symmetry.space_group_name_H-M   'P 1'
#
loop_
_entity.id
_entity.type
_entity.pdbx_description
1 polymer ?
#
loop_
_entity_poly.entity_id
_entity_poly.type
_entity_poly.pdbx_seq_one_letter_code
_entity_poly.pdbx_strand_id
1 'polypeptide(L)' 'AKEARRLASELRRLTRRPVTLQDERLTSVAAERALREGGRRRSERRRLADQVAATLILQTYLDSARRGGRPDE' A
#
# COMPACT_ATOMS: atom_id res chain seq x y z
N ALA A 1 7.51 10.45 -3.91
CA ALA A 1 8.66 9.53 -3.84
C ALA A 1 9.73 9.94 -2.82
N LYS A 2 10.23 11.19 -2.81
CA LYS A 2 11.27 11.65 -1.85
C LYS A 2 10.85 11.48 -0.38
N GLU A 3 9.64 11.92 -0.03
CA GLU A 3 9.09 11.78 1.33
C GLU A 3 8.95 10.31 1.77
N ALA A 4 8.44 9.44 0.91
CA ALA A 4 8.32 8.01 1.21
C ALA A 4 9.69 7.36 1.52
N ARG A 5 10.74 7.73 0.78
CA ARG A 5 12.11 7.24 1.03
C ARG A 5 12.67 7.75 2.36
N ARG A 6 12.41 9.02 2.69
CA ARG A 6 12.81 9.61 3.97
C ARG A 6 12.12 8.89 5.13
N LEU A 7 10.81 8.71 5.06
CA LEU A 7 10.04 7.99 6.07
C LEU A 7 10.55 6.55 6.23
N ALA A 8 10.81 5.85 5.12
CA ALA A 8 11.36 4.49 5.19
C ALA A 8 12.73 4.45 5.90
N SER A 9 13.61 5.43 5.65
CA SER A 9 14.89 5.53 6.34
C SER A 9 14.71 5.78 7.85
N GLU A 10 13.81 6.70 8.23
CA GLU A 10 13.49 6.97 9.63
C GLU A 10 12.90 5.74 10.33
N LEU A 11 11.98 5.01 9.67
CA LEU A 11 11.39 3.77 10.19
C LEU A 11 12.42 2.67 10.38
N ARG A 12 13.34 2.46 9.42
CA ARG A 12 14.44 1.49 9.56
C ARG A 12 15.29 1.81 10.79
N ARG A 13 15.64 3.09 10.99
CA ARG A 13 16.44 3.54 12.14
C ARG A 13 15.74 3.33 13.47
N LEU A 14 14.45 3.67 13.55
CA LEU A 14 13.67 3.60 14.79
C LEU A 14 13.32 2.17 15.19
N THR A 15 12.96 1.34 14.21
CA THR A 15 12.42 -0.02 14.48
C THR A 15 13.49 -1.11 14.41
N ARG A 16 14.63 -0.84 13.76
CA ARG A 16 15.66 -1.84 13.40
C ARG A 16 15.09 -3.04 12.63
N ARG A 17 13.97 -2.85 11.93
CA ARG A 17 13.34 -3.86 11.08
C ARG A 17 13.62 -3.56 9.60
N PRO A 18 13.63 -4.58 8.73
CA PRO A 18 13.59 -4.38 7.29
C PRO A 18 12.38 -3.52 6.90
N VAL A 19 12.58 -2.55 6.01
CA VAL A 19 11.50 -1.72 5.47
C VAL A 19 11.64 -1.70 3.96
N THR A 20 10.68 -2.27 3.26
CA THR A 20 10.70 -2.38 1.80
C THR A 20 9.81 -1.30 1.19
N LEU A 21 10.27 -0.69 0.10
CA LEU A 21 9.48 0.29 -0.64
C LEU A 21 8.70 -0.43 -1.73
N GLN A 22 7.39 -0.22 -1.75
CA GLN A 22 6.48 -0.76 -2.77
C GLN A 22 5.94 0.39 -3.61
N ASP A 23 5.80 0.16 -4.93
CA ASP A 23 5.15 1.12 -5.82
C ASP A 23 3.63 1.13 -5.60
N GLU A 24 3.08 2.31 -5.31
CA GLU A 24 1.67 2.54 -4.98
C GLU A 24 0.82 2.91 -6.22
N ARG A 25 1.41 3.06 -7.41
CA ARG A 25 0.67 3.56 -8.58
C ARG A 25 -0.65 2.82 -8.80
N LEU A 26 -1.70 3.58 -9.10
CA LEU A 26 -3.08 3.12 -9.38
C LEU A 26 -3.86 2.55 -8.19
N THR A 27 -3.31 2.50 -6.96
CA THR A 27 -4.01 1.94 -5.79
C THR A 27 -5.21 2.78 -5.35
N SER A 28 -5.14 4.11 -5.39
CA SER A 28 -6.25 4.98 -4.98
C SER A 28 -7.46 4.83 -5.90
N VAL A 29 -7.21 4.70 -7.22
CA VAL A 29 -8.27 4.47 -8.22
C VAL A 29 -8.87 3.08 -8.06
N ALA A 30 -8.03 2.05 -7.84
CA ALA A 30 -8.49 0.69 -7.58
C ALA A 30 -9.31 0.61 -6.28
N ALA A 31 -8.88 1.29 -5.21
CA ALA A 31 -9.58 1.37 -3.94
C ALA A 31 -10.95 2.05 -4.09
N GLU A 32 -11.01 3.20 -4.79
CA GLU A 32 -12.27 3.90 -5.00
C GLU A 32 -13.24 3.09 -5.86
N ARG A 33 -12.73 2.38 -6.87
CA ARG A 33 -13.50 1.45 -7.70
C ARG A 33 -14.08 0.31 -6.86
N ALA A 34 -13.24 -0.37 -6.07
CA ALA A 34 -13.66 -1.48 -5.22
C ALA A 34 -14.76 -1.06 -4.21
N LEU A 35 -14.58 0.11 -3.58
CA LEU A 35 -15.58 0.64 -2.65
C LEU A 35 -16.89 1.04 -3.34
N ARG A 36 -16.82 1.55 -4.58
CA ARG A 36 -18.00 1.87 -5.40
C ARG A 36 -18.77 0.61 -5.80
N GLU A 37 -18.05 -0.42 -6.24
CA GLU A 37 -18.62 -1.73 -6.60
C GLU A 37 -19.25 -2.42 -5.38
N GLY A 38 -18.69 -2.21 -4.18
CA GLY A 38 -19.28 -2.64 -2.91
C GLY A 38 -20.47 -1.79 -2.40
N GLY A 39 -21.02 -0.89 -3.23
CA GLY A 39 -22.23 -0.12 -2.92
C GLY A 39 -22.07 0.98 -1.87
N ARG A 40 -20.83 1.39 -1.54
CA ARG A 40 -20.58 2.39 -0.50
C ARG A 40 -20.87 3.81 -0.99
N ARG A 41 -21.49 4.62 -0.11
CA ARG A 41 -21.79 6.03 -0.41
C ARG A 41 -20.50 6.84 -0.50
N ARG A 42 -20.51 7.93 -1.27
CA ARG A 42 -19.30 8.77 -1.52
C ARG A 42 -18.59 9.21 -0.22
N SER A 43 -19.34 9.54 0.83
CA SER A 43 -18.80 9.91 2.15
C SER A 43 -18.06 8.76 2.82
N GLU A 44 -18.64 7.55 2.81
CA GLU A 44 -17.98 6.33 3.30
C GLU A 44 -16.74 6.01 2.47
N ARG A 45 -16.82 6.13 1.14
CA ARG A 45 -15.70 5.89 0.23
C ARG A 45 -14.52 6.80 0.54
N ARG A 46 -14.77 8.09 0.74
CA ARG A 46 -13.72 9.06 1.10
C ARG A 46 -13.05 8.74 2.44
N ARG A 47 -13.79 8.16 3.39
CA ARG A 47 -13.25 7.73 4.69
C ARG A 47 -12.44 6.43 4.58
N LEU A 48 -12.83 5.52 3.70
CA LEU A 48 -12.26 4.17 3.59
C LEU A 48 -11.17 4.04 2.52
N ALA A 49 -11.05 5.00 1.61
CA ALA A 49 -10.14 4.93 0.46
C ALA A 49 -8.69 4.63 0.88
N ASP A 50 -8.16 5.35 1.88
CA ASP A 50 -6.78 5.19 2.34
C ASP A 50 -6.52 3.80 2.96
N GLN A 51 -7.49 3.28 3.72
CA GLN A 51 -7.41 1.94 4.32
C GLN A 51 -7.41 0.84 3.27
N VAL A 52 -8.26 0.98 2.24
CA VAL A 52 -8.31 0.04 1.13
C VAL A 52 -7.04 0.14 0.29
N ALA A 53 -6.54 1.35 0.02
CA ALA A 53 -5.27 1.54 -0.69
C ALA A 53 -4.11 0.86 0.05
N ALA A 54 -4.00 1.01 1.38
CA ALA A 54 -2.99 0.33 2.18
C ALA A 54 -3.07 -1.20 2.07
N THR A 55 -4.29 -1.76 2.09
CA THR A 55 -4.51 -3.20 1.89
C THR A 55 -4.04 -3.65 0.50
N LEU A 56 -4.34 -2.87 -0.54
CA LEU A 56 -3.91 -3.17 -1.91
C LEU A 56 -2.39 -3.12 -2.09
N ILE A 57 -1.71 -2.15 -1.45
CA ILE A 57 -0.24 -2.06 -1.45
C ILE A 57 0.35 -3.33 -0.83
N LEU A 58 -0.16 -3.76 0.33
CA LEU A 58 0.30 -4.97 1.00
C LEU A 58 0.04 -6.22 0.14
N GLN A 59 -1.15 -6.33 -0.43
CA GLN A 59 -1.50 -7.46 -1.30
C GLN A 59 -0.55 -7.55 -2.51
N THR A 60 -0.23 -6.41 -3.13
CA THR A 60 0.71 -6.35 -4.25
C THR A 60 2.10 -6.87 -3.88
N TYR A 61 2.60 -6.50 -2.69
CA TYR A 61 3.88 -6.99 -2.17
C TYR A 61 3.85 -8.50 -1.85
N LEU A 62 2.78 -8.99 -1.22
CA LEU A 62 2.65 -10.42 -0.92
C LEU A 62 2.56 -11.25 -2.20
N ASP A 63 1.87 -10.75 -3.22
CA ASP A 63 1.74 -11.42 -4.50
C ASP A 63 3.04 -11.42 -5.30
N SER A 64 3.89 -10.38 -5.20
CA SER A 64 5.22 -10.40 -5.80
C SER A 64 6.14 -11.41 -5.10
N ALA A 65 6.10 -11.46 -3.77
CA ALA A 65 6.86 -12.43 -2.98
C ALA A 65 6.47 -13.89 -3.29
N ARG A 66 5.18 -14.16 -3.48
CA ARG A 66 4.66 -15.49 -3.86
C ARG A 66 5.11 -15.97 -5.24
N ARG A 67 5.40 -15.05 -6.16
CA ARG A 67 5.89 -15.37 -7.51
C ARG A 67 7.38 -15.73 -7.57
N GLY A 68 8.04 -15.89 -6.41
CA GLY A 68 9.43 -16.36 -6.32
C GLY A 68 10.48 -15.25 -6.24
N GLY A 69 10.08 -13.99 -6.20
CA GLY A 69 10.98 -12.88 -5.91
C GLY A 69 10.77 -12.40 -4.49
N ARG A 70 11.51 -12.93 -3.51
CA ARG A 70 11.69 -12.17 -2.26
C ARG A 70 12.56 -10.97 -2.63
N PRO A 71 12.08 -9.72 -2.53
CA PRO A 71 12.91 -8.56 -2.85
C PRO A 71 13.97 -8.28 -1.76
N ASP A 72 13.94 -9.05 -0.67
CA ASP A 72 14.73 -8.84 0.55
C ASP A 72 15.68 -10.02 0.88
N GLU A 73 15.84 -11.00 -0.03
CA GLU A 73 16.98 -11.95 -0.05
C GLU A 73 17.94 -11.56 -1.19
#